data_AF-A0A926AF64-F1
#
_entry.id   AF-A0A926AF64-F1
#
_cell.length_a   1.000
_cell.length_b   1.000
_cell.length_c   1.000
_cell.angle_alpha   90.00
_cell.angle_beta   90.00
_cell.angle_gamma   90.00
#
_symmetry.space_group_name_H-M   'P 1'
#
loop_
_entity.id
_entity.type
_entity.pdbx_description
1 polymer ?
#
loop_
_entity_poly.entity_id
_entity_poly.type
_entity_poly.pdbx_seq_one_letter_code
_entity_poly.pdbx_strand_id
1 'polypeptide(L)'
;MSDEPTSRPRGSTVLCWLLILASIGWVAGNVFVQRRAGLGKADNFQLELNSRILIGQKLLLKDLGQPVQPVDQMLRTLDAAATSPEQKLEAAIVAGELAGGEEALKRLESRRSDATTKPSSDAEQTLEKMYSGQLASVTPEERRALIEHHGWFGKLALVYGLPDNDPERARIISPTKRTLLIITGFGLSVLVLVGAGLILLIVAIVLIANGRIRPLFRPNVMPNGPPVFLEAFAIYITTFVVFSEVIHRVFPRGGFVGYLFLSLLIPFALIWPTRRGLSKQESLHAFGWHCGRGFFTEMGCGVAGYIAGLPLIALAFLITLGLSRFAGASPSHPIMNEVRGGWGTVLMIYMLASVWAPLMEETMFRGALYNHLRGRWSWIVSSLVIGLLFALVHPQGWTTIPALGMIGVVLATIREWRGSLIGPMTAHALNNATVTTLLVFLVH
;
A
#
# COMPACT_ATOMS: atom_id res chain seq x y z
N MET A 1 -20.44 9.30 -56.13
CA MET A 1 -21.14 9.59 -54.86
C MET A 1 -20.11 9.35 -53.77
N SER A 2 -19.63 10.42 -53.16
CA SER A 2 -18.54 10.45 -52.18
C SER A 2 -18.97 9.80 -50.88
N ASP A 3 -18.24 8.79 -50.42
CA ASP A 3 -18.34 8.25 -49.06
C ASP A 3 -17.90 9.34 -48.07
N GLU A 4 -18.86 10.01 -47.45
CA GLU A 4 -18.60 10.84 -46.27
C GLU A 4 -18.08 9.95 -45.13
N PRO A 5 -17.04 10.38 -44.38
CA PRO A 5 -16.61 9.66 -43.20
C PRO A 5 -17.69 9.78 -42.14
N THR A 6 -18.41 8.68 -41.88
CA THR A 6 -19.37 8.58 -40.79
C THR A 6 -18.70 9.02 -39.49
N SER A 7 -19.19 10.12 -38.93
CA SER A 7 -18.63 10.73 -37.73
C SER A 7 -18.56 9.71 -36.60
N ARG A 8 -17.39 9.60 -35.95
CA ARG A 8 -17.19 8.76 -34.77
C ARG A 8 -18.33 9.03 -33.76
N PRO A 9 -18.90 8.01 -33.10
CA PRO A 9 -19.95 8.23 -32.10
C PRO A 9 -19.37 8.95 -30.87
N ARG A 10 -19.31 10.29 -30.94
CA ARG A 10 -18.77 11.15 -29.88
C ARG A 10 -19.55 10.99 -28.57
N GLY A 11 -20.86 10.76 -28.65
CA GLY A 11 -21.74 10.59 -27.50
C GLY A 11 -21.37 9.41 -26.60
N SER A 12 -21.04 8.23 -27.16
CA SER A 12 -20.67 7.07 -26.35
C SER A 12 -19.31 7.24 -25.67
N THR A 13 -18.36 7.87 -26.35
CA THR A 13 -17.04 8.18 -25.77
C THR A 13 -17.17 9.14 -24.59
N VAL A 14 -17.97 10.21 -24.74
CA VAL A 14 -18.22 11.18 -23.66
C VAL A 14 -18.90 10.51 -22.48
N LEU A 15 -19.96 9.73 -22.71
CA LEU A 15 -20.65 9.00 -21.65
C LEU A 15 -19.71 8.08 -20.85
N CYS A 16 -18.85 7.32 -21.54
CA CYS A 16 -17.90 6.43 -20.85
C CYS A 16 -16.94 7.23 -19.95
N TRP A 17 -16.40 8.35 -20.43
CA TRP A 17 -15.52 9.18 -19.61
C TRP A 17 -16.26 9.82 -18.43
N LEU A 18 -17.50 10.27 -18.62
CA LEU A 18 -18.32 10.77 -17.51
C LEU A 18 -18.52 9.69 -16.43
N LEU A 19 -18.83 8.45 -16.82
CA LEU A 19 -18.96 7.32 -15.89
C LEU A 19 -17.65 7.02 -15.17
N ILE A 20 -16.54 6.95 -15.90
CA ILE A 20 -15.20 6.68 -15.33
C ILE A 20 -14.84 7.77 -14.31
N LEU A 21 -14.94 9.04 -14.70
CA LEU A 21 -14.58 10.17 -13.83
C LEU A 21 -15.52 10.28 -12.63
N ALA A 22 -16.82 9.98 -12.78
CA ALA A 22 -17.75 9.92 -11.67
C ALA A 22 -17.40 8.78 -10.69
N SER A 23 -17.08 7.58 -11.19
CA SER A 23 -16.65 6.45 -10.36
C SER A 23 -15.34 6.74 -9.61
N ILE A 24 -14.34 7.32 -10.27
CA ILE A 24 -13.07 7.71 -9.65
C ILE A 24 -13.29 8.84 -8.64
N GLY A 25 -14.09 9.84 -9.00
CA GLY A 25 -14.44 10.96 -8.12
C GLY A 25 -15.18 10.51 -6.85
N TRP A 26 -16.07 9.52 -6.97
CA TRP A 26 -16.75 8.90 -5.83
C TRP A 26 -15.74 8.24 -4.88
N VAL A 27 -14.84 7.40 -5.40
CA VAL A 27 -13.82 6.71 -4.60
C VAL A 27 -12.90 7.72 -3.91
N ALA A 28 -12.33 8.66 -4.66
CA ALA A 28 -11.43 9.68 -4.12
C ALA A 28 -12.14 10.60 -3.10
N GLY A 29 -13.40 10.96 -3.36
CA GLY A 29 -14.23 11.75 -2.47
C GLY A 29 -14.52 11.04 -1.15
N ASN A 30 -14.87 9.75 -1.19
CA ASN A 30 -15.10 8.96 0.02
C ASN A 30 -13.85 8.85 0.89
N VAL A 31 -12.68 8.64 0.28
CA VAL A 31 -11.40 8.61 1.00
C VAL A 31 -11.13 9.95 1.69
N PHE A 32 -11.39 11.06 1.00
CA PHE A 32 -11.22 12.40 1.56
C PHE A 32 -12.16 12.63 2.75
N VAL A 33 -13.44 12.27 2.63
CA VAL A 33 -14.45 12.41 3.69
C VAL A 33 -14.09 11.55 4.90
N GLN A 34 -13.73 10.28 4.71
CA GLN A 34 -13.37 9.37 5.80
C GLN A 34 -12.16 9.86 6.59
N ARG A 35 -11.15 10.40 5.91
CA ARG A 35 -9.97 10.99 6.57
C ARG A 35 -10.32 12.23 7.36
N ARG A 36 -11.13 13.15 6.79
CA ARG A 36 -11.55 14.38 7.47
C ARG A 36 -12.41 14.10 8.71
N ALA A 37 -13.25 13.08 8.64
CA ALA A 37 -14.12 12.69 9.75
C ALA A 37 -13.37 12.01 10.91
N GLY A 38 -12.05 11.78 10.80
CA GLY A 38 -11.29 11.03 11.81
C GLY A 38 -11.74 9.57 11.95
N LEU A 39 -12.55 9.07 11.01
CA LEU A 39 -13.11 7.72 11.01
C LEU A 39 -12.12 6.66 10.52
N GLY A 40 -10.94 7.08 10.04
CA GLY A 40 -9.80 6.18 9.97
C GLY A 40 -9.33 5.89 11.38
N LYS A 41 -9.51 4.65 11.87
CA LYS A 41 -8.87 4.20 13.12
C LYS A 41 -7.42 4.70 13.08
N ALA A 42 -7.04 5.52 14.06
CA ALA A 42 -5.64 5.92 14.23
C ALA A 42 -4.87 4.60 14.43
N ASP A 43 -4.16 4.18 13.38
CA ASP A 43 -3.46 2.90 13.43
C ASP A 43 -2.24 3.09 14.32
N ASN A 44 -2.34 2.62 15.57
CA ASN A 44 -1.21 2.61 16.51
C ASN A 44 -0.04 1.77 16.00
N PHE A 45 -0.20 1.03 14.89
CA PHE A 45 0.90 0.31 14.24
C PHE A 45 2.09 1.22 13.90
N GLN A 46 1.86 2.45 13.42
CA GLN A 46 2.99 3.31 13.07
C GLN A 46 3.81 3.70 14.31
N LEU A 47 3.13 4.02 15.41
CA LEU A 47 3.78 4.29 16.69
C LEU A 47 4.45 3.03 17.24
N GLU A 48 3.78 1.89 17.16
CA GLU A 48 4.30 0.59 17.59
C GLU A 48 5.58 0.24 16.81
N LEU A 49 5.57 0.39 15.48
CA LEU A 49 6.71 0.15 14.61
C LEU A 49 7.88 1.06 14.96
N ASN A 50 7.64 2.38 15.09
CA ASN A 50 8.66 3.35 15.50
C ASN A 50 9.24 2.98 16.87
N SER A 51 8.40 2.59 17.82
CA SER A 51 8.80 2.21 19.18
C SER A 51 9.65 0.94 19.19
N ARG A 52 9.26 -0.08 18.42
CA ARG A 52 10.05 -1.31 18.23
C ARG A 52 11.41 -1.01 17.59
N ILE A 53 11.49 -0.10 16.64
CA ILE A 53 12.76 0.32 16.02
C ILE A 53 13.68 0.99 17.07
N LEU A 54 13.17 1.95 17.84
CA LEU A 54 13.95 2.68 18.84
C LEU A 54 14.48 1.73 19.94
N ILE A 55 13.61 0.86 20.48
CA ILE A 55 14.00 -0.13 21.49
C ILE A 55 14.98 -1.15 20.89
N GLY A 56 14.68 -1.67 19.70
CA GLY A 56 15.54 -2.62 18.99
C GLY A 56 16.93 -2.05 18.73
N GLN A 57 17.04 -0.76 18.40
CA GLN A 57 18.31 -0.08 18.17
C GLN A 57 19.11 0.07 19.46
N LYS A 58 18.47 0.53 20.54
CA LYS A 58 19.11 0.62 21.88
C LYS A 58 19.69 -0.74 22.29
N LEU A 59 18.91 -1.80 22.15
CA LEU A 59 19.32 -3.15 22.56
C LEU A 59 20.41 -3.73 21.66
N LEU A 60 20.27 -3.62 20.35
CA LEU A 60 21.25 -4.16 19.41
C LEU A 60 22.62 -3.47 19.57
N LEU A 61 22.65 -2.14 19.73
CA LEU A 61 23.89 -1.40 19.93
C LEU A 61 24.52 -1.70 21.30
N LYS A 62 23.70 -1.86 22.35
CA LYS A 62 24.15 -2.33 23.68
C LYS A 62 24.81 -3.71 23.57
N ASP A 63 24.16 -4.66 22.87
CA ASP A 63 24.69 -6.02 22.65
C ASP A 63 26.03 -6.01 21.88
N LEU A 64 26.20 -5.05 20.95
CA LEU A 64 27.42 -4.88 20.16
C LEU A 64 28.50 -4.02 20.83
N GLY A 65 28.26 -3.51 22.05
CA GLY A 65 29.17 -2.58 22.74
C GLY A 65 29.39 -1.26 21.98
N GLN A 66 28.46 -0.86 21.14
CA GLN A 66 28.52 0.36 20.33
C GLN A 66 27.78 1.51 21.01
N PRO A 67 28.17 2.78 20.76
CA PRO A 67 27.48 3.94 21.32
C PRO A 67 26.03 3.98 20.84
N VAL A 68 25.10 4.02 21.79
CA VAL A 68 23.66 4.17 21.54
C VAL A 68 23.38 5.64 21.21
N GLN A 69 22.39 5.92 20.34
CA GLN A 69 21.96 7.30 20.09
C GLN A 69 21.54 7.98 21.41
N PRO A 70 21.74 9.31 21.53
CA PRO A 70 21.30 10.05 22.70
C PRO A 70 19.81 9.81 22.98
N VAL A 71 19.49 9.49 24.24
CA VAL A 71 18.12 9.18 24.66
C VAL A 71 17.16 10.32 24.32
N ASP A 72 17.59 11.58 24.49
CA ASP A 72 16.80 12.76 24.11
C ASP A 72 16.37 12.77 22.64
N GLN A 73 17.22 12.28 21.73
CA GLN A 73 16.90 12.21 20.31
C GLN A 73 15.86 11.11 20.03
N MET A 74 15.98 9.97 20.70
CA MET A 74 14.99 8.90 20.62
C MET A 74 13.63 9.37 21.14
N LEU A 75 13.62 10.06 22.28
CA LEU A 75 12.41 10.61 22.89
C LEU A 75 11.74 11.65 21.98
N ARG A 76 12.50 12.57 21.37
CA ARG A 76 11.94 13.52 20.38
C ARG A 76 11.31 12.82 19.18
N THR A 77 11.91 11.73 18.71
CA THR A 77 11.38 10.94 17.58
C THR A 77 10.07 10.25 17.97
N LEU A 78 10.02 9.71 19.19
CA LEU A 78 8.82 9.09 19.76
C LEU A 78 7.70 10.12 19.94
N ASP A 79 8.00 11.28 20.52
CA ASP A 79 7.04 12.36 20.76
C ASP A 79 6.47 12.91 19.44
N ALA A 80 7.30 13.03 18.40
CA ALA A 80 6.86 13.44 17.07
C ALA A 80 5.91 12.43 16.40
N ALA A 81 5.99 11.15 16.77
CA ALA A 81 5.12 10.10 16.25
C ALA A 81 3.79 10.00 17.01
N ALA A 82 3.74 10.47 18.26
CA ALA A 82 2.57 10.37 19.13
C ALA A 82 1.65 11.59 19.02
N THR A 83 0.64 11.51 18.16
CA THR A 83 -0.23 12.65 17.82
C THR A 83 -1.52 12.70 18.63
N SER A 84 -2.11 11.55 18.99
CA SER A 84 -3.34 11.48 19.76
C SER A 84 -3.09 11.42 21.27
N PRO A 85 -4.07 11.77 22.13
CA PRO A 85 -3.95 11.60 23.58
C PRO A 85 -3.64 10.16 23.99
N GLU A 86 -4.16 9.17 23.28
CA GLU A 86 -3.89 7.75 23.54
C GLU A 86 -2.46 7.37 23.14
N GLN A 87 -2.00 7.80 21.96
CA GLN A 87 -0.62 7.59 21.50
C GLN A 87 0.41 8.23 22.42
N LYS A 88 0.09 9.39 23.00
CA LYS A 88 0.95 10.04 24.00
C LYS A 88 1.04 9.24 25.31
N LEU A 89 0.02 8.45 25.66
CA LEU A 89 0.08 7.52 26.79
C LEU A 89 0.98 6.33 26.46
N GLU A 90 0.82 5.75 25.27
CA GLU A 90 1.68 4.67 24.76
C GLU A 90 3.15 5.10 24.63
N ALA A 91 3.41 6.34 24.22
CA ALA A 91 4.73 6.93 24.20
C ALA A 91 5.35 7.05 25.61
N ALA A 92 4.56 7.30 26.65
CA ALA A 92 5.09 7.31 28.02
C ALA A 92 5.61 5.93 28.45
N ILE A 93 4.94 4.85 28.03
CA ILE A 93 5.40 3.48 28.28
C ILE A 93 6.76 3.23 27.61
N VAL A 94 6.88 3.61 26.34
CA VAL A 94 8.12 3.42 25.57
C VAL A 94 9.26 4.28 26.12
N ALA A 95 8.96 5.51 26.56
CA ALA A 95 9.93 6.36 27.24
C ALA A 95 10.46 5.71 28.53
N GLY A 96 9.60 5.02 29.29
CA GLY A 96 10.01 4.21 30.44
C GLY A 96 11.08 3.18 30.09
N GLU A 97 10.89 2.44 29.00
CA GLU A 97 11.87 1.45 28.53
C GLU A 97 13.15 2.09 27.97
N LEU A 98 13.05 3.27 27.34
CA LEU A 98 14.20 3.96 26.75
C LEU A 98 15.04 4.71 27.79
N ALA A 99 14.41 5.34 28.79
CA ALA A 99 15.03 6.32 29.68
C ALA A 99 14.83 6.04 31.18
N GLY A 100 13.99 5.07 31.54
CA GLY A 100 13.68 4.71 32.93
C GLY A 100 12.32 5.20 33.42
N GLY A 101 11.87 4.64 34.54
CA GLY A 101 10.53 4.86 35.10
C GLY A 101 10.24 6.30 35.50
N GLU A 102 11.25 7.06 35.95
CA GLU A 102 11.10 8.49 36.27
C GLU A 102 10.65 9.30 35.04
N GLU A 103 11.21 8.99 33.87
CA GLU A 103 10.91 9.68 32.62
C GLU A 103 9.53 9.28 32.06
N ALA A 104 9.04 8.07 32.39
CA ALA A 104 7.64 7.68 32.17
C ALA A 104 6.69 8.45 33.11
N LEU A 105 6.98 8.49 34.41
CA LEU A 105 6.18 9.20 35.41
C LEU A 105 6.05 10.70 35.09
N LYS A 106 7.15 11.35 34.70
CA LYS A 106 7.16 12.75 34.27
C LYS A 106 6.20 13.01 33.11
N ARG A 107 6.11 12.10 32.13
CA ARG A 107 5.16 12.21 31.01
C ARG A 107 3.72 11.99 31.46
N LEU A 108 3.47 11.04 32.35
CA LEU A 108 2.14 10.80 32.90
C LEU A 108 1.65 12.05 33.67
N GLU A 109 2.52 12.66 34.47
CA GLU A 109 2.21 13.89 35.22
C GLU A 109 1.93 15.07 34.29
N SER A 110 2.78 15.31 33.28
CA SER A 110 2.57 16.39 32.29
C SER A 110 1.25 16.26 31.54
N ARG A 111 0.79 15.03 31.27
CA ARG A 111 -0.51 14.81 30.63
C ARG A 111 -1.67 15.15 31.56
N ARG A 112 -1.54 14.83 32.85
CA ARG A 112 -2.56 15.16 33.85
C ARG A 112 -2.67 16.67 34.03
N SER A 113 -1.55 17.41 34.04
CA SER A 113 -1.58 18.87 34.13
C SER A 113 -2.23 19.53 32.92
N ASP A 114 -2.07 18.94 31.72
CA ASP A 114 -2.70 19.43 30.49
C ASP A 114 -4.20 19.08 30.40
N ALA A 115 -4.63 17.98 31.04
CA ALA A 115 -6.00 17.50 31.07
C ALA A 115 -6.86 18.28 32.08
N THR A 116 -7.14 19.55 31.80
CA THR A 116 -7.89 20.47 32.69
C THR A 116 -9.35 20.08 32.99
N THR A 117 -9.90 18.97 32.48
CA THR A 117 -11.33 18.58 32.69
C THR A 117 -11.65 17.07 32.67
N LYS A 118 -10.69 16.14 32.61
CA LYS A 118 -10.99 14.68 32.64
C LYS A 118 -10.21 13.94 33.73
N PRO A 119 -10.84 12.99 34.45
CA PRO A 119 -10.14 12.10 35.37
C PRO A 119 -9.03 11.32 34.63
N SER A 120 -7.93 11.06 35.34
CA SER A 120 -6.87 10.17 34.86
C SER A 120 -7.46 8.81 34.51
N SER A 121 -7.13 8.28 33.33
CA SER A 121 -7.68 6.99 32.90
C SER A 121 -7.23 5.87 33.82
N ASP A 122 -8.01 4.80 33.94
CA ASP A 122 -7.63 3.62 34.74
C ASP A 122 -6.25 3.06 34.30
N ALA A 123 -5.93 3.21 33.01
CA ALA A 123 -4.62 2.86 32.45
C ALA A 123 -3.48 3.76 32.98
N GLU A 124 -3.69 5.08 33.08
CA GLU A 124 -2.69 6.01 33.64
C GLU A 124 -2.38 5.68 35.10
N GLN A 125 -3.41 5.44 35.92
CA GLN A 125 -3.24 5.06 37.32
C GLN A 125 -2.51 3.71 37.47
N THR A 126 -2.84 2.75 36.61
CA THR A 126 -2.16 1.45 36.56
C THR A 126 -0.67 1.63 36.23
N LEU A 127 -0.35 2.44 35.22
CA LEU A 127 1.04 2.71 34.82
C LEU A 127 1.82 3.46 35.91
N GLU A 128 1.19 4.40 36.62
CA GLU A 128 1.81 5.09 37.77
C GLU A 128 2.21 4.09 38.87
N LYS A 129 1.31 3.15 39.23
CA LYS A 129 1.64 2.07 40.19
C LYS A 129 2.83 1.24 39.71
N MET A 130 2.91 0.95 38.41
CA MET A 130 3.98 0.13 37.84
C MET A 130 5.34 0.85 37.88
N TYR A 131 5.41 2.10 37.40
CA TYR A 131 6.67 2.84 37.33
C TYR A 131 7.14 3.40 38.68
N SER A 132 6.25 3.51 39.68
CA SER A 132 6.60 3.84 41.08
C SER A 132 7.08 2.64 41.90
N GLY A 133 7.21 1.45 41.29
CA GLY A 133 7.70 0.24 41.96
C GLY A 133 6.63 -0.56 42.71
N GLN A 134 5.35 -0.23 42.55
CA GLN A 134 4.22 -0.91 43.19
C GLN A 134 3.61 -2.00 42.29
N LEU A 135 4.42 -2.68 41.46
CA LEU A 135 3.93 -3.68 40.48
C LEU A 135 3.11 -4.82 41.11
N ALA A 136 3.40 -5.18 42.36
CA ALA A 136 2.67 -6.17 43.13
C ALA A 136 1.23 -5.75 43.50
N SER A 137 0.94 -4.44 43.48
CA SER A 137 -0.39 -3.89 43.74
C SER A 137 -1.31 -3.89 42.50
N VAL A 138 -0.77 -4.20 41.32
CA VAL A 138 -1.52 -4.19 40.06
C VAL A 138 -2.28 -5.50 39.87
N THR A 139 -3.62 -5.40 39.84
CA THR A 139 -4.53 -6.54 39.80
C THR A 139 -4.52 -7.26 38.44
N PRO A 140 -4.88 -8.55 38.37
CA PRO A 140 -5.04 -9.27 37.10
C PRO A 140 -6.02 -8.61 36.12
N GLU A 141 -7.02 -7.89 36.62
CA GLU A 141 -8.00 -7.13 35.85
C GLU A 141 -7.36 -5.90 35.22
N GLU A 142 -6.60 -5.11 36.00
CA GLU A 142 -5.84 -3.95 35.51
C GLU A 142 -4.83 -4.38 34.41
N ARG A 143 -4.13 -5.50 34.61
CA ARG A 143 -3.20 -6.08 33.63
C ARG A 143 -3.91 -6.45 32.32
N ARG A 144 -5.07 -7.09 32.41
CA ARG A 144 -5.87 -7.48 31.24
C ARG A 144 -6.40 -6.26 30.49
N ALA A 145 -6.94 -5.28 31.20
CA ALA A 145 -7.42 -4.03 30.60
C ALA A 145 -6.29 -3.31 29.84
N LEU A 146 -5.09 -3.25 30.42
CA LEU A 146 -3.94 -2.61 29.77
C LEU A 146 -3.56 -3.31 28.44
N ILE A 147 -3.57 -4.65 28.40
CA ILE A 147 -3.29 -5.41 27.18
C ILE A 147 -4.44 -5.26 26.16
N GLU A 148 -5.68 -5.27 26.62
CA GLU A 148 -6.86 -5.16 25.75
C GLU A 148 -6.92 -3.80 25.05
N HIS A 149 -6.65 -2.72 25.79
CA HIS A 149 -6.70 -1.36 25.26
C HIS A 149 -5.42 -0.92 24.54
N HIS A 150 -4.24 -1.35 25.01
CA HIS A 150 -2.96 -0.86 24.47
C HIS A 150 -2.10 -1.93 23.80
N GLY A 151 -2.62 -3.15 23.61
CA GLY A 151 -2.00 -4.20 22.82
C GLY A 151 -0.55 -4.49 23.21
N TRP A 152 0.38 -4.28 22.27
CA TRP A 152 1.81 -4.49 22.49
C TRP A 152 2.40 -3.55 23.55
N PHE A 153 1.95 -2.29 23.64
CA PHE A 153 2.44 -1.34 24.65
C PHE A 153 2.05 -1.78 26.06
N GLY A 154 0.84 -2.31 26.25
CA GLY A 154 0.43 -2.89 27.53
C GLY A 154 1.31 -4.06 27.94
N LYS A 155 1.65 -4.95 27.00
CA LYS A 155 2.60 -6.05 27.25
C LYS A 155 4.00 -5.53 27.60
N LEU A 156 4.47 -4.48 26.93
CA LEU A 156 5.77 -3.85 27.19
C LEU A 156 5.84 -3.28 28.61
N ALA A 157 4.79 -2.57 29.05
CA ALA A 157 4.71 -2.04 30.41
C ALA A 157 4.81 -3.17 31.46
N LEU A 158 4.13 -4.30 31.23
CA LEU A 158 4.07 -5.41 32.19
C LEU A 158 5.40 -6.12 32.42
N VAL A 159 6.31 -6.06 31.45
CA VAL A 159 7.66 -6.65 31.54
C VAL A 159 8.73 -5.63 31.90
N TYR A 160 8.34 -4.41 32.24
CA TYR A 160 9.24 -3.36 32.68
C TYR A 160 9.92 -3.76 34.00
N GLY A 161 11.25 -3.55 34.09
CA GLY A 161 12.06 -3.88 35.26
C GLY A 161 12.42 -5.37 35.42
N LEU A 162 11.86 -6.27 34.58
CA LEU A 162 12.30 -7.66 34.56
C LEU A 162 13.74 -7.78 33.99
N PRO A 163 14.55 -8.73 34.48
CA PRO A 163 15.87 -9.01 33.93
C PRO A 163 15.84 -9.41 32.45
N ASP A 164 16.89 -9.11 31.68
CA ASP A 164 16.97 -9.41 30.24
C ASP A 164 16.93 -10.93 29.92
N ASN A 165 17.26 -11.80 30.89
CA ASN A 165 17.16 -13.26 30.77
C ASN A 165 15.78 -13.83 31.12
N ASP A 166 14.83 -12.99 31.55
CA ASP A 166 13.48 -13.41 31.88
C ASP A 166 12.74 -13.88 30.60
N PRO A 167 12.13 -15.09 30.60
CA PRO A 167 11.44 -15.62 29.43
C PRO A 167 10.25 -14.78 28.94
N GLU A 168 9.53 -14.11 29.84
CA GLU A 168 8.40 -13.26 29.46
C GLU A 168 8.89 -11.97 28.82
N ARG A 169 9.90 -11.33 29.40
CA ARG A 169 10.54 -10.14 28.79
C ARG A 169 11.14 -10.48 27.43
N ALA A 170 11.86 -11.59 27.32
CA ALA A 170 12.45 -12.02 26.06
C ALA A 170 11.41 -12.20 24.94
N ARG A 171 10.21 -12.71 25.25
CA ARG A 171 9.11 -12.87 24.27
C ARG A 171 8.58 -11.54 23.73
N ILE A 172 8.55 -10.48 24.55
CA ILE A 172 8.03 -9.16 24.16
C ILE A 172 9.12 -8.31 23.48
N ILE A 173 10.36 -8.42 23.95
CA ILE A 173 11.49 -7.60 23.51
C ILE A 173 12.19 -8.17 22.28
N SER A 174 12.38 -9.49 22.14
CA SER A 174 13.08 -10.08 20.99
C SER A 174 12.52 -9.66 19.62
N PRO A 175 11.18 -9.54 19.44
CA PRO A 175 10.61 -9.01 18.20
C PRO A 175 11.11 -7.61 17.83
N THR A 176 11.49 -6.75 18.79
CA THR A 176 12.00 -5.39 18.51
C THR A 176 13.31 -5.41 17.73
N LYS A 177 14.27 -6.27 18.13
CA LYS A 177 15.53 -6.49 17.41
C LYS A 177 15.26 -7.09 16.02
N ARG A 178 14.36 -8.08 15.93
CA ARG A 178 13.96 -8.69 14.66
C ARG A 178 13.37 -7.66 13.70
N THR A 179 12.45 -6.81 14.17
CA THR A 179 11.85 -5.72 13.39
C THR A 179 12.93 -4.77 12.86
N LEU A 180 13.88 -4.34 13.69
CA LEU A 180 14.99 -3.49 13.24
C LEU A 180 15.82 -4.16 12.14
N LEU A 181 16.19 -5.43 12.31
CA LEU A 181 16.98 -6.18 11.33
C LEU A 181 16.23 -6.36 10.01
N ILE A 182 14.92 -6.66 10.06
CA ILE A 182 14.07 -6.77 8.86
C ILE A 182 14.01 -5.45 8.11
N ILE A 183 13.74 -4.33 8.79
CA ILE A 183 13.63 -3.01 8.14
C ILE A 183 14.97 -2.59 7.55
N THR A 184 16.06 -2.78 8.30
CA THR A 184 17.40 -2.42 7.84
C THR A 184 17.80 -3.27 6.63
N GLY A 185 17.62 -4.59 6.71
CA GLY A 185 17.92 -5.51 5.61
C GLY A 185 17.06 -5.25 4.38
N PHE A 186 15.77 -4.97 4.56
CA PHE A 186 14.87 -4.59 3.47
C PHE A 186 15.31 -3.26 2.83
N GLY A 187 15.62 -2.24 3.63
CA GLY A 187 16.09 -0.94 3.15
C GLY A 187 17.40 -1.05 2.34
N LEU A 188 18.37 -1.82 2.83
CA LEU A 188 19.61 -2.11 2.10
C LEU A 188 19.34 -2.86 0.79
N SER A 189 18.44 -3.84 0.81
CA SER A 189 18.06 -4.59 -0.40
C SER A 189 17.41 -3.68 -1.44
N VAL A 190 16.52 -2.77 -1.01
CA VAL A 190 15.92 -1.75 -1.89
C VAL A 190 16.99 -0.83 -2.46
N LEU A 191 17.97 -0.38 -1.67
CA LEU A 191 19.07 0.46 -2.15
C LEU A 191 19.88 -0.23 -3.26
N VAL A 192 20.24 -1.50 -3.05
CA VAL A 192 20.96 -2.31 -4.04
C VAL A 192 20.12 -2.48 -5.31
N LEU A 193 18.83 -2.80 -5.17
CA LEU A 193 17.93 -2.98 -6.31
C LEU A 193 17.67 -1.66 -7.07
N VAL A 194 17.61 -0.52 -6.39
CA VAL A 194 17.53 0.80 -7.03
C VAL A 194 18.83 1.10 -7.79
N GLY A 195 19.99 0.77 -7.23
CA GLY A 195 21.28 0.90 -7.93
C GLY A 195 21.33 0.04 -9.20
N ALA A 196 20.97 -1.25 -9.11
CA ALA A 196 20.86 -2.13 -10.26
C ALA A 196 19.82 -1.64 -11.28
N GLY A 197 18.68 -1.15 -10.78
CA GLY A 197 17.62 -0.56 -11.58
C GLY A 197 18.06 0.67 -12.36
N LEU A 198 18.89 1.53 -11.77
CA LEU A 198 19.43 2.70 -12.46
C LEU A 198 20.31 2.30 -13.64
N ILE A 199 21.15 1.28 -13.46
CA ILE A 199 21.95 0.71 -14.54
C ILE A 199 21.04 0.16 -15.65
N LEU A 200 20.03 -0.65 -15.30
CA LEU A 200 19.09 -1.21 -16.27
C LEU A 200 18.27 -0.14 -17.00
N LEU A 201 17.88 0.93 -16.31
CA LEU A 201 17.15 2.06 -16.89
C LEU A 201 18.00 2.79 -17.93
N ILE A 202 19.26 3.09 -17.60
CA ILE A 202 20.21 3.73 -18.52
C ILE A 202 20.43 2.84 -19.74
N VAL A 203 20.68 1.54 -19.53
CA VAL A 203 20.84 0.57 -20.62
C VAL A 203 19.58 0.52 -21.50
N ALA A 204 18.39 0.48 -20.91
CA ALA A 204 17.14 0.49 -21.65
C ALA A 204 16.98 1.76 -22.50
N ILE A 205 17.27 2.94 -21.93
CA ILE A 205 17.23 4.23 -22.66
C ILE A 205 18.20 4.20 -23.85
N VAL A 206 19.44 3.75 -23.65
CA VAL A 206 20.44 3.64 -24.73
C VAL A 206 20.00 2.66 -25.82
N LEU A 207 19.43 1.52 -25.45
CA LEU A 207 18.94 0.53 -26.42
C LEU A 207 17.70 1.02 -27.17
N ILE A 208 16.83 1.80 -26.53
CA ILE A 208 15.68 2.47 -27.18
C ILE A 208 16.18 3.53 -28.15
N ALA A 209 17.11 4.40 -27.73
CA ALA A 209 17.67 5.47 -28.56
C ALA A 209 18.38 4.92 -29.81
N ASN A 210 19.06 3.77 -29.67
CA ASN A 210 19.70 3.06 -30.77
C ASN A 210 18.74 2.17 -31.59
N GLY A 211 17.43 2.22 -31.31
CA GLY A 211 16.40 1.49 -32.07
C GLY A 211 16.45 -0.04 -31.91
N ARG A 212 17.21 -0.56 -30.94
CA ARG A 212 17.33 -2.00 -30.63
C ARG A 212 16.15 -2.50 -29.80
N ILE A 213 15.59 -1.65 -28.94
CA ILE A 213 14.31 -1.89 -28.28
C ILE A 213 13.25 -1.05 -28.99
N ARG A 214 12.16 -1.69 -29.42
CA ARG A 214 11.02 -1.04 -30.06
C ARG A 214 9.73 -1.42 -29.35
N PRO A 215 8.77 -0.50 -29.22
CA PRO A 215 7.45 -0.84 -28.69
C PRO A 215 6.76 -1.89 -29.55
N LEU A 216 6.41 -3.02 -28.94
CA LEU A 216 5.68 -4.10 -29.59
C LEU A 216 4.16 -3.91 -29.51
N PHE A 217 3.68 -3.13 -28.53
CA PHE A 217 2.25 -2.87 -28.41
C PHE A 217 1.71 -2.12 -29.63
N ARG A 218 0.52 -2.55 -30.08
CA ARG A 218 -0.25 -1.88 -31.13
C ARG A 218 -1.69 -1.76 -30.62
N PRO A 219 -2.26 -0.54 -30.55
CA PRO A 219 -3.62 -0.37 -30.11
C PRO A 219 -4.56 -1.00 -31.12
N ASN A 220 -5.57 -1.72 -30.63
CA ASN A 220 -6.63 -2.25 -31.47
C ASN A 220 -7.78 -1.24 -31.48
N VAL A 221 -7.77 -0.37 -32.48
CA VAL A 221 -8.77 0.70 -32.64
C VAL A 221 -9.59 0.39 -33.87
N MET A 222 -10.92 0.39 -33.73
CA MET A 222 -11.82 0.43 -34.87
C MET A 222 -11.86 1.88 -35.41
N PRO A 223 -11.30 2.20 -36.59
CA PRO A 223 -11.07 3.58 -37.03
C PRO A 223 -12.33 4.47 -37.02
N ASN A 224 -13.50 3.85 -37.29
CA ASN A 224 -14.84 4.45 -37.29
C ASN A 224 -15.84 3.68 -36.40
N GLY A 225 -15.36 2.76 -35.55
CA GLY A 225 -16.22 1.94 -34.69
C GLY A 225 -16.43 2.55 -33.30
N PRO A 226 -17.31 1.94 -32.48
CA PRO A 226 -17.50 2.34 -31.09
C PRO A 226 -16.21 2.23 -30.27
N PRO A 227 -16.08 2.98 -29.16
CA PRO A 227 -14.90 2.93 -28.30
C PRO A 227 -14.94 1.69 -27.39
N VAL A 228 -14.95 0.50 -27.98
CA VAL A 228 -15.26 -0.79 -27.32
C VAL A 228 -14.46 -1.04 -26.04
N PHE A 229 -13.15 -0.79 -26.04
CA PHE A 229 -12.31 -0.99 -24.85
C PHE A 229 -12.54 0.07 -23.76
N LEU A 230 -12.96 1.28 -24.12
CA LEU A 230 -13.37 2.29 -23.16
C LEU A 230 -14.72 1.93 -22.54
N GLU A 231 -15.67 1.42 -23.35
CA GLU A 231 -16.95 0.89 -22.86
C GLU A 231 -16.72 -0.24 -21.86
N ALA A 232 -15.85 -1.21 -22.19
CA ALA A 232 -15.50 -2.31 -21.30
C ALA A 232 -14.90 -1.81 -19.97
N PHE A 233 -14.01 -0.83 -20.02
CA PHE A 233 -13.42 -0.23 -18.81
C PHE A 233 -14.45 0.55 -17.98
N ALA A 234 -15.32 1.33 -18.63
CA ALA A 234 -16.37 2.10 -17.96
C ALA A 234 -17.36 1.16 -17.23
N ILE A 235 -17.80 0.09 -17.90
CA ILE A 235 -18.63 -0.94 -17.27
C ILE A 235 -17.90 -1.54 -16.07
N TYR A 236 -16.65 -1.96 -16.24
CA TYR A 236 -15.86 -2.54 -15.16
C TYR A 236 -15.77 -1.60 -13.95
N ILE A 237 -15.31 -0.37 -14.12
CA ILE A 237 -15.06 0.52 -12.98
C ILE A 237 -16.36 0.95 -12.29
N THR A 238 -17.41 1.23 -13.06
CA THR A 238 -18.71 1.60 -12.50
C THR A 238 -19.34 0.43 -11.75
N THR A 239 -19.33 -0.78 -12.32
CA THR A 239 -19.86 -1.95 -11.63
C THR A 239 -19.00 -2.32 -10.43
N PHE A 240 -17.68 -2.21 -10.51
CA PHE A 240 -16.77 -2.45 -9.39
C PHE A 240 -17.08 -1.53 -8.20
N VAL A 241 -17.22 -0.22 -8.45
CA VAL A 241 -17.55 0.74 -7.40
C VAL A 241 -18.94 0.48 -6.81
N VAL A 242 -19.96 0.32 -7.65
CA VAL A 242 -21.34 0.07 -7.18
C VAL A 242 -21.43 -1.23 -6.38
N PHE A 243 -20.84 -2.33 -6.87
CA PHE A 243 -20.86 -3.60 -6.16
C PHE A 243 -20.05 -3.55 -4.88
N SER A 244 -18.89 -2.88 -4.87
CA SER A 244 -18.09 -2.69 -3.66
C SER A 244 -18.90 -2.00 -2.56
N GLU A 245 -19.67 -0.96 -2.91
CA GLU A 245 -20.56 -0.25 -1.98
C GLU A 245 -21.71 -1.14 -1.49
N VAL A 246 -22.36 -1.88 -2.39
CA VAL A 246 -23.46 -2.79 -2.03
C VAL A 246 -22.96 -3.91 -1.11
N ILE A 247 -21.84 -4.54 -1.46
CA ILE A 247 -21.22 -5.60 -0.66
C ILE A 247 -20.84 -5.08 0.72
N HIS A 248 -20.23 -3.88 0.81
CA HIS A 248 -19.87 -3.29 2.09
C HIS A 248 -21.09 -3.05 3.00
N ARG A 249 -22.25 -2.67 2.42
CA ARG A 249 -23.49 -2.45 3.16
C ARG A 249 -24.22 -3.73 3.55
N VAL A 250 -24.30 -4.70 2.64
CA VAL A 250 -25.06 -5.95 2.82
C VAL A 250 -24.26 -6.99 3.61
N PHE A 251 -22.94 -7.03 3.39
CA PHE A 251 -22.02 -7.92 4.08
C PHE A 251 -20.88 -7.13 4.74
N PRO A 252 -21.13 -6.39 5.84
CA PRO A 252 -20.09 -5.60 6.52
C PRO A 252 -18.92 -6.44 7.04
N ARG A 253 -19.16 -7.74 7.27
CA ARG A 253 -18.16 -8.75 7.66
C ARG A 253 -17.83 -9.73 6.52
N GLY A 254 -18.28 -9.46 5.30
CA GLY A 254 -18.29 -10.39 4.17
C GLY A 254 -16.93 -10.81 3.65
N GLY A 255 -15.85 -10.12 4.03
CA GLY A 255 -14.46 -10.49 3.72
C GLY A 255 -14.27 -11.04 2.31
N PHE A 256 -13.71 -12.25 2.22
CA PHE A 256 -13.42 -12.99 0.98
C PHE A 256 -14.62 -13.14 0.03
N VAL A 257 -15.83 -13.34 0.57
CA VAL A 257 -17.04 -13.58 -0.23
C VAL A 257 -17.36 -12.35 -1.09
N GLY A 258 -17.14 -11.16 -0.54
CA GLY A 258 -17.26 -9.91 -1.29
C GLY A 258 -16.31 -9.84 -2.50
N TYR A 259 -15.05 -10.20 -2.30
CA TYR A 259 -14.05 -10.24 -3.37
C TYR A 259 -14.38 -11.31 -4.44
N LEU A 260 -14.96 -12.44 -4.04
CA LEU A 260 -15.43 -13.47 -4.97
C LEU A 260 -16.58 -12.95 -5.86
N PHE A 261 -17.50 -12.13 -5.35
CA PHE A 261 -18.52 -11.51 -6.19
C PHE A 261 -17.95 -10.46 -7.15
N LEU A 262 -16.98 -9.65 -6.70
CA LEU A 262 -16.26 -8.71 -7.57
C LEU A 262 -15.52 -9.43 -8.70
N SER A 263 -15.16 -10.70 -8.51
CA SER A 263 -14.52 -11.51 -9.55
C SER A 263 -15.40 -11.80 -10.77
N LEU A 264 -16.71 -11.80 -10.58
CA LEU A 264 -17.65 -12.05 -11.66
C LEU A 264 -17.67 -10.91 -12.68
N LEU A 265 -17.05 -9.76 -12.40
CA LEU A 265 -17.00 -8.61 -13.30
C LEU A 265 -16.06 -8.81 -14.50
N ILE A 266 -15.07 -9.70 -14.40
CA ILE A 266 -14.07 -9.90 -15.48
C ILE A 266 -14.67 -10.57 -16.69
N PRO A 267 -15.40 -11.70 -16.56
CA PRO A 267 -15.90 -12.39 -17.74
C PRO A 267 -16.85 -11.46 -18.51
N PHE A 268 -17.64 -10.63 -17.82
CA PHE A 268 -18.48 -9.62 -18.47
C PHE A 268 -17.66 -8.58 -19.24
N ALA A 269 -16.62 -8.02 -18.63
CA ALA A 269 -15.76 -7.03 -19.29
C ALA A 269 -14.96 -7.63 -20.46
N LEU A 270 -14.50 -8.89 -20.36
CA LEU A 270 -13.79 -9.61 -21.42
C LEU A 270 -14.70 -10.05 -22.58
N ILE A 271 -15.96 -10.35 -22.30
CA ILE A 271 -16.97 -10.71 -23.32
C ILE A 271 -17.47 -9.46 -24.05
N TRP A 272 -17.38 -8.26 -23.44
CA TRP A 272 -17.90 -7.03 -24.01
C TRP A 272 -17.38 -6.75 -25.44
N PRO A 273 -16.06 -6.81 -25.73
CA PRO A 273 -15.60 -6.55 -27.10
C PRO A 273 -16.10 -7.58 -28.11
N THR A 274 -16.24 -8.83 -27.70
CA THR A 274 -16.81 -9.88 -28.55
C THR A 274 -18.27 -9.59 -28.89
N ARG A 275 -19.05 -9.07 -27.92
CA ARG A 275 -20.43 -8.61 -28.16
C ARG A 275 -20.53 -7.37 -29.04
N ARG A 276 -19.45 -6.59 -29.15
CA ARG A 276 -19.37 -5.41 -30.03
C ARG A 276 -18.76 -5.72 -31.40
N GLY A 277 -18.61 -7.00 -31.73
CA GLY A 277 -18.27 -7.46 -33.09
C GLY A 277 -16.81 -7.85 -33.30
N LEU A 278 -15.96 -7.86 -32.25
CA LEU A 278 -14.62 -8.45 -32.37
C LEU A 278 -14.71 -9.98 -32.29
N SER A 279 -13.84 -10.70 -32.99
CA SER A 279 -13.67 -12.11 -32.70
C SER A 279 -13.07 -12.31 -31.30
N LYS A 280 -13.30 -13.50 -30.71
CA LYS A 280 -12.71 -13.85 -29.41
C LYS A 280 -11.19 -13.74 -29.41
N GLN A 281 -10.53 -14.15 -30.50
CA GLN A 281 -9.07 -14.10 -30.62
C GLN A 281 -8.56 -12.66 -30.69
N GLU A 282 -9.20 -11.80 -31.49
CA GLU A 282 -8.83 -10.38 -31.56
C GLU A 282 -9.04 -9.66 -30.24
N SER A 283 -10.14 -9.96 -29.53
CA SER A 283 -10.43 -9.42 -28.21
C SER A 283 -9.34 -9.78 -27.20
N LEU A 284 -9.03 -11.07 -27.06
CA LEU A 284 -7.98 -11.55 -26.15
C LEU A 284 -6.61 -10.96 -26.49
N HIS A 285 -6.25 -10.94 -27.78
CA HIS A 285 -5.00 -10.35 -28.23
C HIS A 285 -4.92 -8.85 -27.94
N ALA A 286 -6.01 -8.10 -28.15
CA ALA A 286 -6.09 -6.67 -27.87
C ALA A 286 -5.96 -6.34 -26.39
N PHE A 287 -6.62 -7.12 -25.52
CA PHE A 287 -6.39 -7.02 -24.08
C PHE A 287 -4.93 -7.34 -23.73
N GLY A 288 -4.26 -8.21 -24.49
CA GLY A 288 -2.87 -8.63 -24.24
C GLY A 288 -2.77 -10.02 -23.60
N TRP A 289 -3.84 -10.80 -23.67
CA TRP A 289 -3.90 -12.21 -23.28
C TRP A 289 -3.29 -13.10 -24.37
N HIS A 290 -1.98 -12.98 -24.55
CA HIS A 290 -1.18 -13.83 -25.42
C HIS A 290 0.22 -13.99 -24.83
N CYS A 291 0.90 -15.06 -25.22
CA CYS A 291 2.21 -15.42 -24.65
C CYS A 291 3.37 -14.59 -25.22
N GLY A 292 3.13 -13.61 -26.09
CA GLY A 292 4.19 -12.80 -26.71
C GLY A 292 5.27 -13.69 -27.34
N ARG A 293 6.52 -13.56 -26.85
CA ARG A 293 7.67 -14.38 -27.26
C ARG A 293 7.91 -15.63 -26.39
N GLY A 294 6.93 -16.02 -25.57
CA GLY A 294 6.98 -17.13 -24.64
C GLY A 294 6.69 -16.68 -23.21
N PHE A 295 5.91 -17.48 -22.47
CA PHE A 295 5.41 -17.14 -21.14
C PHE A 295 6.53 -16.71 -20.18
N PHE A 296 7.56 -17.54 -20.01
CA PHE A 296 8.68 -17.24 -19.11
C PHE A 296 9.53 -16.05 -19.57
N THR A 297 9.66 -15.85 -20.89
CA THR A 297 10.37 -14.70 -21.46
C THR A 297 9.65 -13.40 -21.10
N GLU A 298 8.32 -13.36 -21.22
CA GLU A 298 7.52 -12.20 -20.83
C GLU A 298 7.57 -11.95 -19.32
N MET A 299 7.56 -13.00 -18.49
CA MET A 299 7.77 -12.86 -17.04
C MET A 299 9.13 -12.23 -16.73
N GLY A 300 10.21 -12.75 -17.34
CA GLY A 300 11.55 -12.21 -17.18
C GLY A 300 11.67 -10.74 -17.62
N CYS A 301 11.01 -10.37 -18.72
CA CYS A 301 10.93 -8.97 -19.15
C CYS A 301 10.14 -8.11 -18.17
N GLY A 302 9.08 -8.66 -17.54
CA GLY A 302 8.34 -8.02 -16.46
C GLY A 302 9.23 -7.71 -15.25
N VAL A 303 10.01 -8.70 -14.79
CA VAL A 303 10.97 -8.55 -13.69
C VAL A 303 12.03 -7.50 -14.03
N ALA A 304 12.67 -7.62 -15.19
CA ALA A 304 13.71 -6.67 -15.63
C ALA A 304 13.15 -5.24 -15.77
N GLY A 305 11.95 -5.10 -16.34
CA GLY A 305 11.25 -3.82 -16.47
C GLY A 305 10.86 -3.22 -15.12
N TYR A 306 10.46 -4.03 -14.16
CA TYR A 306 10.16 -3.58 -12.80
C TYR A 306 11.43 -3.07 -12.10
N ILE A 307 12.52 -3.84 -12.13
CA ILE A 307 13.81 -3.42 -11.55
C ILE A 307 14.30 -2.13 -12.21
N ALA A 308 14.24 -2.03 -13.55
CA ALA A 308 14.58 -0.79 -14.27
C ALA A 308 13.68 0.40 -13.89
N GLY A 309 12.43 0.15 -13.47
CA GLY A 309 11.51 1.18 -12.98
C GLY A 309 11.74 1.61 -11.53
N LEU A 310 12.47 0.84 -10.72
CA LEU A 310 12.66 1.11 -9.29
C LEU A 310 13.25 2.49 -8.97
N PRO A 311 14.23 3.05 -9.70
CA PRO A 311 14.73 4.40 -9.44
C PRO A 311 13.65 5.47 -9.55
N LEU A 312 12.75 5.34 -10.54
CA LEU A 312 11.63 6.26 -10.73
C LEU A 312 10.60 6.10 -9.63
N ILE A 313 10.28 4.87 -9.24
CA ILE A 313 9.37 4.56 -8.13
C ILE A 313 9.95 5.08 -6.81
N ALA A 314 11.25 4.90 -6.56
CA ALA A 314 11.93 5.39 -5.36
C ALA A 314 11.90 6.93 -5.29
N LEU A 315 12.18 7.62 -6.41
CA LEU A 315 12.05 9.08 -6.47
C LEU A 315 10.60 9.51 -6.17
N ALA A 316 9.61 8.85 -6.78
CA ALA A 316 8.21 9.14 -6.54
C ALA A 316 7.80 8.86 -5.07
N PHE A 317 8.37 7.83 -4.45
CA PHE A 317 8.18 7.53 -3.03
C PHE A 317 8.78 8.62 -2.12
N LEU A 318 9.96 9.15 -2.44
CA LEU A 318 10.53 10.30 -1.70
C LEU A 318 9.64 11.54 -1.79
N ILE A 319 9.01 11.79 -2.95
CA ILE A 319 8.01 12.86 -3.11
C ILE A 319 6.81 12.59 -2.20
N THR A 320 6.30 11.36 -2.19
CA THR A 320 5.21 10.95 -1.28
C THR A 320 5.57 11.18 0.19
N LEU A 321 6.80 10.86 0.63
CA LEU A 321 7.24 11.15 2.00
C LEU A 321 7.25 12.65 2.30
N GLY A 322 7.73 13.47 1.37
CA GLY A 322 7.71 14.93 1.49
C GLY A 322 6.28 15.48 1.61
N LEU A 323 5.36 15.02 0.76
CA LEU A 323 3.95 15.42 0.79
C LEU A 323 3.26 14.97 2.08
N SER A 324 3.50 13.74 2.52
CA SER A 324 2.93 13.22 3.77
C SER A 324 3.42 14.00 4.98
N ARG A 325 4.72 14.35 5.04
CA ARG A 325 5.27 15.22 6.09
C ARG A 325 4.64 16.61 6.07
N PHE A 326 4.50 17.21 4.89
CA PHE A 326 3.85 18.51 4.74
C PHE A 326 2.37 18.49 5.15
N ALA A 327 1.66 17.42 4.82
CA ALA A 327 0.24 17.27 5.12
C ALA A 327 -0.05 16.82 6.56
N GLY A 328 0.98 16.55 7.37
CA GLY A 328 0.81 15.92 8.69
C GLY A 328 0.12 14.55 8.61
N ALA A 329 0.24 13.86 7.47
CA ALA A 329 -0.43 12.60 7.21
C ALA A 329 0.56 11.43 7.36
N SER A 330 0.17 10.40 8.09
CA SER A 330 0.92 9.14 8.13
C SER A 330 0.55 8.29 6.91
N PRO A 331 1.50 7.89 6.05
CA PRO A 331 1.23 6.91 5.00
C PRO A 331 0.81 5.59 5.66
N SER A 332 -0.45 5.18 5.49
CA SER A 332 -0.93 3.87 5.94
C SER A 332 -1.19 2.97 4.74
N HIS A 333 -0.91 1.68 4.90
CA HIS A 333 -1.25 0.67 3.91
C HIS A 333 -2.63 0.07 4.24
N PRO A 334 -3.59 -0.03 3.30
CA PRO A 334 -4.96 -0.45 3.59
C PRO A 334 -5.05 -1.83 4.25
N ILE A 335 -4.13 -2.73 3.88
CA ILE A 335 -4.10 -4.12 4.31
C ILE A 335 -3.46 -4.31 5.72
N MET A 336 -2.92 -3.25 6.32
CA MET A 336 -2.17 -3.36 7.59
C MET A 336 -2.96 -4.04 8.71
N ASN A 337 -4.21 -3.63 8.90
CA ASN A 337 -5.07 -4.17 9.94
C ASN A 337 -5.48 -5.63 9.69
N GLU A 338 -5.52 -6.03 8.42
CA GLU A 338 -5.98 -7.35 8.01
C GLU A 338 -4.85 -8.38 8.16
N VAL A 339 -3.58 -7.97 7.99
CA VAL A 339 -2.39 -8.83 8.18
C VAL A 339 -2.20 -9.24 9.65
N ARG A 340 -2.73 -8.47 10.61
CA ARG A 340 -2.77 -8.84 12.04
C ARG A 340 -3.71 -10.03 12.34
N GLY A 341 -4.50 -10.48 11.37
CA GLY A 341 -5.34 -11.67 11.48
C GLY A 341 -4.55 -12.98 11.53
N GLY A 342 -5.26 -14.11 11.60
CA GLY A 342 -4.64 -15.43 11.54
C GLY A 342 -4.02 -15.76 10.17
N TRP A 343 -3.22 -16.83 10.11
CA TRP A 343 -2.54 -17.26 8.87
C TRP A 343 -3.47 -17.50 7.68
N GLY A 344 -4.73 -17.89 7.92
CA GLY A 344 -5.74 -18.00 6.86
C GLY A 344 -6.07 -16.64 6.21
N THR A 345 -6.17 -15.57 7.00
CA THR A 345 -6.36 -14.20 6.50
C THR A 345 -5.12 -13.71 5.76
N VAL A 346 -3.92 -14.00 6.27
CA VAL A 346 -2.66 -13.67 5.60
C VAL A 346 -2.57 -14.33 4.22
N LEU A 347 -2.87 -15.63 4.11
CA LEU A 347 -2.88 -16.34 2.84
C LEU A 347 -3.91 -15.75 1.87
N MET A 348 -5.10 -15.44 2.35
CA MET A 348 -6.14 -14.78 1.57
C MET A 348 -5.66 -13.43 1.01
N ILE A 349 -5.04 -12.60 1.85
CA ILE A 349 -4.46 -11.31 1.44
C ILE A 349 -3.40 -11.49 0.36
N TYR A 350 -2.50 -12.48 0.50
CA TYR A 350 -1.50 -12.77 -0.52
C TYR A 350 -2.14 -13.09 -1.86
N MET A 351 -3.14 -13.99 -1.87
CA MET A 351 -3.83 -14.37 -3.09
C MET A 351 -4.56 -13.17 -3.71
N LEU A 352 -5.23 -12.35 -2.90
CA LEU A 352 -5.94 -11.18 -3.39
C LEU A 352 -4.98 -10.10 -3.92
N ALA A 353 -3.96 -9.73 -3.15
CA ALA A 353 -3.05 -8.65 -3.50
C ALA A 353 -2.05 -9.06 -4.60
N SER A 354 -1.56 -10.29 -4.60
CA SER A 354 -0.43 -10.70 -5.46
C SER A 354 -0.85 -11.51 -6.69
N VAL A 355 -2.07 -12.04 -6.72
CA VAL A 355 -2.58 -12.82 -7.87
C VAL A 355 -3.81 -12.15 -8.45
N TRP A 356 -4.82 -11.93 -7.60
CA TRP A 356 -6.11 -11.42 -8.05
C TRP A 356 -6.02 -9.98 -8.57
N ALA A 357 -5.50 -9.06 -7.78
CA ALA A 357 -5.39 -7.65 -8.16
C ALA A 357 -4.58 -7.45 -9.46
N PRO A 358 -3.37 -8.04 -9.64
CA PRO A 358 -2.66 -7.97 -10.91
C PRO A 358 -3.48 -8.50 -12.09
N LEU A 359 -4.20 -9.62 -11.91
CA LEU A 359 -5.02 -10.17 -12.97
C LEU A 359 -6.12 -9.18 -13.42
N MET A 360 -6.76 -8.52 -12.45
CA MET A 360 -7.89 -7.60 -12.68
C MET A 360 -7.41 -6.30 -13.27
N GLU A 361 -6.48 -5.68 -12.56
CA GLU A 361 -6.06 -4.33 -12.80
C GLU A 361 -5.24 -4.27 -14.08
N GLU A 362 -4.36 -5.23 -14.36
CA GLU A 362 -3.65 -5.25 -15.64
C GLU A 362 -4.59 -5.46 -16.82
N THR A 363 -5.57 -6.37 -16.69
CA THR A 363 -6.53 -6.60 -17.78
C THR A 363 -7.32 -5.33 -18.11
N MET A 364 -7.77 -4.59 -17.09
CA MET A 364 -8.62 -3.42 -17.30
C MET A 364 -7.82 -2.15 -17.59
N PHE A 365 -6.82 -1.82 -16.79
CA PHE A 365 -6.01 -0.62 -17.01
C PHE A 365 -5.10 -0.76 -18.23
N ARG A 366 -4.38 -1.88 -18.40
CA ARG A 366 -3.39 -2.03 -19.49
C ARG A 366 -3.98 -2.72 -20.72
N GLY A 367 -4.98 -3.57 -20.53
CA GLY A 367 -5.66 -4.23 -21.65
C GLY A 367 -6.77 -3.39 -22.28
N ALA A 368 -7.60 -2.73 -21.46
CA ALA A 368 -8.74 -1.95 -21.96
C ALA A 368 -8.42 -0.46 -22.10
N LEU A 369 -8.18 0.23 -20.97
CA LEU A 369 -8.06 1.68 -20.97
C LEU A 369 -6.81 2.16 -21.70
N TYR A 370 -5.65 1.55 -21.45
CA TYR A 370 -4.40 1.90 -22.12
C TYR A 370 -4.51 1.69 -23.63
N ASN A 371 -5.18 0.62 -24.08
CA ASN A 371 -5.42 0.36 -25.50
C ASN A 371 -6.25 1.48 -26.14
N HIS A 372 -7.35 1.89 -25.50
CA HIS A 372 -8.16 3.01 -25.96
C HIS A 372 -7.35 4.32 -26.05
N LEU A 373 -6.59 4.64 -25.00
CA LEU A 373 -5.77 5.85 -24.92
C LEU A 373 -4.66 5.86 -25.98
N ARG A 374 -4.00 4.72 -26.19
CA ARG A 374 -2.91 4.61 -27.17
C ARG A 374 -3.33 4.71 -28.61
N GLY A 375 -4.60 4.43 -28.88
CA GLY A 375 -5.21 4.72 -30.17
C GLY A 375 -5.33 6.20 -30.51
N ARG A 376 -5.11 7.09 -29.52
CA ARG A 376 -5.32 8.55 -29.64
C ARG A 376 -4.10 9.36 -29.25
N TRP A 377 -3.32 8.89 -28.28
CA TRP A 377 -2.20 9.61 -27.70
C TRP A 377 -0.90 8.80 -27.79
N SER A 378 0.24 9.48 -27.56
CA SER A 378 1.54 8.83 -27.46
C SER A 378 1.61 7.93 -26.22
N TRP A 379 2.53 6.95 -26.24
CA TRP A 379 2.76 6.05 -25.11
C TRP A 379 3.07 6.76 -23.80
N ILE A 380 3.78 7.88 -23.87
CA ILE A 380 4.13 8.68 -22.69
C ILE A 380 2.85 9.26 -22.08
N VAL A 381 2.05 9.98 -22.87
CA VAL A 381 0.81 10.61 -22.39
C VAL A 381 -0.18 9.55 -21.90
N SER A 382 -0.36 8.45 -22.64
CA SER A 382 -1.22 7.35 -22.20
C SER A 382 -0.75 6.73 -20.88
N SER A 383 0.55 6.54 -20.70
CA SER A 383 1.10 5.96 -19.46
C SER A 383 0.92 6.88 -18.26
N LEU A 384 1.11 8.19 -18.43
CA LEU A 384 0.89 9.18 -17.37
C LEU A 384 -0.58 9.24 -16.96
N VAL A 385 -1.51 9.26 -17.92
CA VAL A 385 -2.95 9.25 -17.63
C VAL A 385 -3.37 7.95 -16.95
N ILE A 386 -2.90 6.79 -17.42
CA ILE A 386 -3.14 5.51 -16.73
C ILE A 386 -2.60 5.54 -15.31
N GLY A 387 -1.37 5.99 -15.11
CA GLY A 387 -0.76 6.06 -13.78
C GLY A 387 -1.56 6.93 -12.83
N LEU A 388 -2.00 8.11 -13.28
CA LEU A 388 -2.84 9.00 -12.46
C LEU A 388 -4.18 8.35 -12.11
N LEU A 389 -4.91 7.82 -13.08
CA LEU A 389 -6.22 7.20 -12.83
C LEU A 389 -6.10 5.95 -11.95
N PHE A 390 -5.02 5.18 -12.14
CA PHE A 390 -4.67 4.05 -11.28
C PHE A 390 -4.46 4.51 -9.84
N ALA A 391 -3.68 5.56 -9.61
CA ALA A 391 -3.45 6.09 -8.26
C ALA A 391 -4.71 6.66 -7.60
N LEU A 392 -5.63 7.26 -8.38
CA LEU A 392 -6.82 7.90 -7.85
C LEU A 392 -7.91 6.92 -7.40
N VAL A 393 -7.94 5.68 -7.93
CA VAL A 393 -8.89 4.65 -7.46
C VAL A 393 -8.44 3.97 -6.16
N HIS A 394 -7.25 4.30 -5.66
CA HIS A 394 -6.66 3.68 -4.48
C HIS A 394 -6.96 4.46 -3.19
N PRO A 395 -7.30 3.80 -2.07
CA PRO A 395 -7.74 4.45 -0.82
C PRO A 395 -6.63 5.13 0.00
N GLN A 396 -5.38 5.05 -0.44
CA GLN A 396 -4.19 5.56 0.26
C GLN A 396 -4.10 7.11 0.30
N GLY A 397 -5.00 7.78 -0.41
CA GLY A 397 -5.12 9.24 -0.38
C GLY A 397 -4.17 9.96 -1.33
N TRP A 398 -4.28 11.28 -1.35
CA TRP A 398 -3.63 12.09 -2.38
C TRP A 398 -2.09 12.15 -2.23
N THR A 399 -1.55 12.02 -1.01
CA THR A 399 -0.09 12.07 -0.79
C THR A 399 0.64 10.89 -1.42
N THR A 400 -0.04 9.77 -1.64
CA THR A 400 0.52 8.56 -2.27
C THR A 400 0.38 8.52 -3.79
N ILE A 401 -0.28 9.52 -4.40
CA ILE A 401 -0.46 9.60 -5.86
C ILE A 401 0.88 9.50 -6.61
N PRO A 402 1.97 10.19 -6.20
CA PRO A 402 3.26 10.07 -6.87
C PRO A 402 3.75 8.61 -6.94
N ALA A 403 3.85 7.93 -5.80
CA ALA A 403 4.36 6.56 -5.74
C ALA A 403 3.48 5.56 -6.49
N LEU A 404 2.16 5.53 -6.22
CA LEU A 404 1.23 4.61 -6.90
C LEU A 404 1.11 4.92 -8.39
N GLY A 405 1.11 6.19 -8.76
CA GLY A 405 1.02 6.61 -10.15
C GLY A 405 2.26 6.23 -10.94
N MET A 406 3.44 6.32 -10.32
CA MET A 406 4.69 5.89 -10.95
C MET A 406 4.76 4.38 -11.15
N ILE A 407 4.31 3.58 -10.18
CA ILE A 407 4.10 2.13 -10.40
C ILE A 407 3.17 1.93 -11.60
N GLY A 408 2.08 2.70 -11.64
CA GLY A 408 1.13 2.75 -12.74
C GLY A 408 1.77 2.95 -14.13
N VAL A 409 2.67 3.93 -14.22
CA VAL A 409 3.45 4.30 -15.41
C VAL A 409 4.45 3.21 -15.80
N VAL A 410 5.18 2.65 -14.84
CA VAL A 410 6.16 1.57 -15.09
C VAL A 410 5.46 0.37 -15.71
N LEU A 411 4.35 -0.08 -15.14
CA LEU A 411 3.58 -1.21 -15.67
C LEU A 411 3.01 -0.93 -17.08
N ALA A 412 2.55 0.30 -17.35
CA ALA A 412 2.13 0.72 -18.69
C ALA A 412 3.30 0.72 -19.69
N THR A 413 4.49 1.11 -19.25
CA THR A 413 5.72 1.09 -20.08
C THR A 413 6.14 -0.34 -20.40
N ILE A 414 6.01 -1.28 -19.45
CA ILE A 414 6.25 -2.71 -19.71
C ILE A 414 5.22 -3.23 -20.73
N ARG A 415 3.94 -2.84 -20.62
CA ARG A 415 2.92 -3.20 -21.61
C ARG A 415 3.27 -2.68 -23.00
N GLU A 416 3.68 -1.42 -23.08
CA GLU A 416 4.08 -0.77 -24.33
C GLU A 416 5.26 -1.50 -25.00
N TRP A 417 6.27 -1.85 -24.21
CA TRP A 417 7.45 -2.56 -24.68
C TRP A 417 7.10 -3.96 -25.20
N ARG A 418 6.30 -4.72 -24.46
CA ARG A 418 6.11 -6.16 -24.69
C ARG A 418 4.88 -6.53 -25.48
N GLY A 419 3.83 -5.72 -25.43
CA GLY A 419 2.54 -6.05 -26.04
C GLY A 419 1.75 -7.12 -25.28
N SER A 420 2.34 -7.99 -24.46
CA SER A 420 1.61 -8.94 -23.59
C SER A 420 1.30 -8.34 -22.21
N LEU A 421 0.27 -8.86 -21.53
CA LEU A 421 -0.01 -8.55 -20.11
C LEU A 421 0.83 -9.36 -19.13
N ILE A 422 1.50 -10.45 -19.54
CA ILE A 422 2.27 -11.31 -18.62
C ILE A 422 3.37 -10.51 -17.90
N GLY A 423 4.10 -9.67 -18.63
CA GLY A 423 5.16 -8.82 -18.05
C GLY A 423 4.63 -7.86 -16.98
N PRO A 424 3.65 -6.98 -17.29
CA PRO A 424 3.02 -6.11 -16.30
C PRO A 424 2.39 -6.88 -15.13
N MET A 425 1.69 -8.00 -15.38
CA MET A 425 1.10 -8.82 -14.31
C MET A 425 2.17 -9.35 -13.36
N THR A 426 3.30 -9.82 -13.92
CA THR A 426 4.44 -10.30 -13.13
C THR A 426 5.01 -9.17 -12.28
N ALA A 427 5.31 -8.02 -12.88
CA ALA A 427 5.84 -6.86 -12.17
C ALA A 427 4.92 -6.37 -11.05
N HIS A 428 3.62 -6.31 -11.31
CA HIS A 428 2.62 -5.90 -10.32
C HIS A 428 2.49 -6.94 -9.19
N ALA A 429 2.43 -8.24 -9.52
CA ALA A 429 2.42 -9.32 -8.54
C ALA A 429 3.66 -9.27 -7.63
N LEU A 430 4.85 -9.04 -8.20
CA LEU A 430 6.11 -8.89 -7.44
C LEU A 430 6.07 -7.69 -6.50
N ASN A 431 5.58 -6.54 -6.97
CA ASN A 431 5.43 -5.36 -6.14
C ASN A 431 4.54 -5.64 -4.92
N ASN A 432 3.36 -6.20 -5.16
CA ASN A 432 2.38 -6.45 -4.10
C ASN A 432 2.87 -7.55 -3.15
N ALA A 433 3.43 -8.64 -3.68
CA ALA A 433 4.01 -9.71 -2.87
C ALA A 433 5.15 -9.19 -1.98
N THR A 434 6.03 -8.32 -2.50
CA THR A 434 7.14 -7.74 -1.73
C THR A 434 6.64 -6.90 -0.56
N VAL A 435 5.66 -6.02 -0.82
CA VAL A 435 5.07 -5.18 0.22
C VAL A 435 4.32 -6.03 1.25
N THR A 436 3.47 -6.97 0.81
CA THR A 436 2.74 -7.88 1.71
C THR A 436 3.70 -8.72 2.55
N THR A 437 4.79 -9.21 1.97
CA THR A 437 5.83 -9.99 2.68
C THR A 437 6.47 -9.18 3.79
N LEU A 438 6.88 -7.94 3.49
CA LEU A 438 7.43 -7.04 4.49
C LEU A 438 6.43 -6.84 5.64
N LEU A 439 5.16 -6.53 5.31
CA LEU A 439 4.13 -6.31 6.33
C LEU A 439 3.91 -7.55 7.22
N VAL A 440 3.86 -8.74 6.64
CA VAL A 440 3.71 -10.00 7.39
C VAL A 440 4.87 -10.19 8.36
N PHE A 441 6.12 -9.99 7.93
CA PHE A 441 7.30 -10.12 8.79
C PHE A 441 7.40 -9.05 9.89
N LEU A 442 6.80 -7.88 9.68
CA LEU A 442 6.75 -6.83 10.72
C LEU A 442 5.71 -7.13 11.79
N VAL A 443 4.64 -7.86 11.43
CA VAL A 443 3.50 -8.17 12.30
C VAL A 443 3.67 -9.49 13.04
N HIS A 444 4.03 -10.58 12.34
CA HIS A 444 4.23 -11.94 12.85
C HIS A 444 5.71 -12.21 13.11
#